data_AF-A0AAD5FT41-F1
#
_entry.id   AF-A0AAD5FT41-F1
#
_cell.length_a   1.000
_cell.length_b   1.000
_cell.length_c   1.000
_cell.angle_alpha   90.00
_cell.angle_beta   90.00
_cell.angle_gamma   90.00
#
_symmetry.space_group_name_H-M   'P 1'
#
loop_
_entity.id
_entity.type
_entity.pdbx_description
1 polymer ?
#
loop_
_entity_poly.entity_id
_entity_poly.type
_entity_poly.pdbx_seq_one_letter_code
_entity_poly.pdbx_strand_id
1 'polypeptide(L)'
;GGDTAWGRCNILTAVCVGLLCVLLFVVSTVLWIKINIHNNLTKERDQLQTSFNNLTKERDQLQTSYNNLTKERDQLQTSYNTLTKERDQLQTSFNTPTKERDQLQTSYNTLTKERDQLQTSFNTLTKERDQLQISYNTLTKERHQLQISYNNLTKEREQLQTSHNNLTKERDQLQTRYNNLTKERDQLQTSYNNLTKERDQLQTSYSNLTKERDQLQTSYNNLTKERDQLQRERDFYNNLTVERDQLQARYNNLTIERSWLQTSYNNLNRERDQLKTSYNNLTIERDQLQTRYNNLTIERGWLQTNYNNLTIEKEQLQTSYNNLTIERDQLQTSYNNLTKERDQLLTSYNSLTIERDQFQRSYNNLTMERDQLQTRYNNLTLERDHLQTSYNNLTVEREQLQTSYNNLTVKTDQLQTNYNNLTKERDQLQTSYNNLTIERNQLQTNNSNLITQKNQLQNEKDRLQRMLTDNNTSLGWVYFSSSFYYISYNEKYWTESRKDCKNRNADLVIINSKEEQNFINNLVGKNGMGWIGLTDEDKEGVWKWVDNTSLTTGYWRSLEPNNYSGEDYAQIYKPNSIQSWIDQSSSSNARWICEK
;
A
#
# COMPACT_ATOMS: atom_id res chain seq x y z
N GLY A 1 -153.45 -45.61 -156.12
CA GLY A 1 -152.68 -45.77 -157.36
C GLY A 1 -152.53 -44.40 -157.99
N GLY A 2 -151.43 -44.18 -158.71
CA GLY A 2 -151.36 -43.19 -159.78
C GLY A 2 -151.34 -41.70 -159.40
N ASP A 3 -150.99 -40.91 -160.42
CA ASP A 3 -151.54 -39.62 -160.84
C ASP A 3 -152.10 -38.59 -159.85
N THR A 4 -151.77 -37.32 -160.15
CA THR A 4 -152.55 -36.06 -159.97
C THR A 4 -153.17 -35.65 -158.61
N ALA A 5 -152.95 -34.36 -158.25
CA ALA A 5 -153.78 -33.45 -157.43
C ALA A 5 -153.96 -33.67 -155.90
N TRP A 6 -153.77 -32.55 -155.16
CA TRP A 6 -154.43 -32.12 -153.90
C TRP A 6 -154.35 -32.98 -152.62
N GLY A 7 -153.66 -32.45 -151.58
CA GLY A 7 -154.11 -32.54 -150.17
C GLY A 7 -153.12 -33.03 -149.08
N ARG A 8 -152.87 -32.14 -148.09
CA ARG A 8 -152.40 -32.33 -146.68
C ARG A 8 -150.88 -32.36 -146.36
N CYS A 9 -150.35 -31.93 -145.19
CA CYS A 9 -150.37 -30.69 -144.38
C CYS A 9 -149.35 -30.85 -143.20
N ASN A 10 -148.39 -29.91 -143.02
CA ASN A 10 -147.73 -29.40 -141.79
C ASN A 10 -146.87 -30.25 -140.78
N ILE A 11 -145.59 -29.81 -140.62
CA ILE A 11 -144.75 -29.57 -139.38
C ILE A 11 -143.30 -30.17 -139.35
N LEU A 12 -142.31 -29.29 -139.07
CA LEU A 12 -140.90 -29.48 -138.59
C LEU A 12 -139.67 -29.21 -139.51
N THR A 13 -139.60 -28.00 -140.07
CA THR A 13 -138.41 -27.35 -140.68
C THR A 13 -137.66 -26.36 -139.74
N ALA A 14 -137.79 -26.46 -138.40
CA ALA A 14 -137.36 -25.40 -137.48
C ALA A 14 -136.21 -25.70 -136.49
N VAL A 15 -135.66 -26.93 -136.42
CA VAL A 15 -134.76 -27.29 -135.29
C VAL A 15 -133.26 -27.21 -135.61
N CYS A 16 -132.82 -27.47 -136.84
CA CYS A 16 -131.37 -27.54 -137.13
C CYS A 16 -130.66 -26.19 -137.27
N VAL A 17 -131.36 -25.13 -137.71
CA VAL A 17 -130.77 -23.77 -137.80
C VAL A 17 -130.64 -23.11 -136.41
N GLY A 18 -131.50 -23.49 -135.46
CA GLY A 18 -131.36 -23.08 -134.06
C GLY A 18 -130.13 -23.70 -133.38
N LEU A 19 -129.79 -24.94 -133.70
CA LEU A 19 -128.64 -25.65 -133.11
C LEU A 19 -127.28 -25.01 -133.45
N LEU A 20 -127.13 -24.44 -134.64
CA LEU A 20 -125.90 -23.76 -135.07
C LEU A 20 -125.70 -22.39 -134.39
N CYS A 21 -126.78 -21.63 -134.17
CA CYS A 21 -126.71 -20.37 -133.43
C CYS A 21 -126.47 -20.58 -131.93
N VAL A 22 -127.03 -21.64 -131.36
CA VAL A 22 -126.82 -22.00 -129.95
C VAL A 22 -125.35 -22.40 -129.71
N LEU A 23 -124.73 -23.15 -130.62
CA LEU A 23 -123.32 -23.56 -130.46
C LEU A 23 -122.34 -22.38 -130.54
N LEU A 24 -122.56 -21.41 -131.44
CA LEU A 24 -121.69 -20.23 -131.54
C LEU A 24 -121.83 -19.26 -130.36
N PHE A 25 -123.04 -19.09 -129.81
CA PHE A 25 -123.25 -18.32 -128.59
C PHE A 25 -122.61 -19.01 -127.37
N VAL A 26 -122.69 -20.34 -127.28
CA VAL A 26 -122.05 -21.12 -126.22
C VAL A 26 -120.52 -21.01 -126.29
N VAL A 27 -119.91 -21.05 -127.48
CA VAL A 27 -118.45 -20.86 -127.60
C VAL A 27 -118.02 -19.44 -127.22
N SER A 28 -118.74 -18.41 -127.65
CA SER A 28 -118.40 -17.01 -127.33
C SER A 28 -118.55 -16.69 -125.83
N THR A 29 -119.59 -17.23 -125.18
CA THR A 29 -119.80 -17.10 -123.73
C THR A 29 -118.78 -17.90 -122.92
N VAL A 30 -118.41 -19.11 -123.34
CA VAL A 30 -117.33 -19.90 -122.71
C VAL A 30 -115.97 -19.21 -122.87
N LEU A 31 -115.68 -18.57 -124.01
CA LEU A 31 -114.45 -17.80 -124.19
C LEU A 31 -114.41 -16.56 -123.29
N TRP A 32 -115.53 -15.84 -123.19
CA TRP A 32 -115.65 -14.67 -122.31
C TRP A 32 -115.49 -15.07 -120.83
N ILE A 33 -116.12 -16.17 -120.41
CA ILE A 33 -115.94 -16.76 -119.08
C ILE A 33 -114.48 -17.15 -118.85
N LYS A 34 -113.81 -17.81 -119.81
CA LYS A 34 -112.38 -18.17 -119.70
C LYS A 34 -111.49 -16.95 -119.58
N ILE A 35 -111.71 -15.90 -120.37
CA ILE A 35 -110.89 -14.67 -120.36
C ILE A 35 -111.13 -13.88 -119.07
N ASN A 36 -112.38 -13.78 -118.59
CA ASN A 36 -112.69 -13.09 -117.34
C ASN A 36 -112.11 -13.84 -116.12
N ILE A 37 -112.23 -15.18 -116.11
CA ILE A 37 -111.60 -16.03 -115.09
C ILE A 37 -110.08 -15.90 -115.15
N HIS A 38 -109.48 -15.91 -116.35
CA HIS A 38 -108.03 -15.74 -116.52
C HIS A 38 -107.56 -14.35 -116.04
N ASN A 39 -108.26 -13.27 -116.40
CA ASN A 39 -107.92 -11.92 -115.95
C ASN A 39 -108.07 -11.77 -114.43
N ASN A 40 -109.11 -12.36 -113.82
CA ASN A 40 -109.30 -12.32 -112.37
C ASN A 40 -108.25 -13.15 -111.63
N LEU A 41 -107.95 -14.36 -112.11
CA LEU A 41 -106.86 -15.20 -111.59
C LEU A 41 -105.49 -14.55 -111.74
N THR A 42 -105.26 -13.81 -112.83
CA THR A 42 -104.01 -13.07 -113.06
C THR A 42 -103.90 -11.92 -112.05
N LYS A 43 -105.00 -11.21 -111.78
CA LYS A 43 -105.05 -10.15 -110.78
C LYS A 43 -104.82 -10.67 -109.35
N GLU A 44 -105.45 -11.79 -108.99
CA GLU A 44 -105.23 -12.47 -107.71
C GLU A 44 -103.79 -12.99 -107.60
N ARG A 45 -103.24 -13.59 -108.65
CA ARG A 45 -101.84 -14.03 -108.71
C ARG A 45 -100.89 -12.85 -108.51
N ASP A 46 -101.13 -11.73 -109.17
CA ASP A 46 -100.26 -10.55 -109.07
C ASP A 46 -100.38 -9.87 -107.68
N GLN A 47 -101.57 -9.89 -107.06
CA GLN A 47 -101.77 -9.49 -105.66
C GLN A 47 -101.04 -10.43 -104.68
N LEU A 48 -101.13 -11.74 -104.89
CA LEU A 48 -100.40 -12.75 -104.11
C LEU A 48 -98.89 -12.62 -104.29
N GLN A 49 -98.42 -12.37 -105.52
CA GLN A 49 -97.01 -12.10 -105.82
C GLN A 49 -96.52 -10.85 -105.09
N THR A 50 -97.34 -9.79 -105.06
CA THR A 50 -97.03 -8.55 -104.34
C THR A 50 -96.97 -8.77 -102.83
N SER A 51 -97.94 -9.50 -102.27
CA SER A 51 -97.97 -9.89 -100.86
C SER A 51 -96.75 -10.75 -100.48
N PHE A 52 -96.42 -11.75 -101.30
CA PHE A 52 -95.26 -12.61 -101.10
C PHE A 52 -93.94 -11.82 -101.16
N ASN A 53 -93.82 -10.87 -102.09
CA ASN A 53 -92.66 -9.98 -102.18
C ASN A 53 -92.54 -9.07 -100.95
N ASN A 54 -93.67 -8.58 -100.41
CA ASN A 54 -93.68 -7.77 -99.19
C ASN A 54 -93.30 -8.59 -97.95
N LEU A 55 -93.87 -9.78 -97.78
CA LEU A 55 -93.51 -10.72 -96.71
C LEU A 55 -92.03 -11.14 -96.78
N THR A 56 -91.50 -11.30 -97.99
CA THR A 56 -90.08 -11.58 -98.21
C THR A 56 -89.21 -10.42 -97.74
N LYS A 57 -89.60 -9.16 -98.04
CA LYS A 57 -88.92 -7.97 -97.54
C LYS A 57 -88.99 -7.85 -96.02
N GLU A 58 -90.15 -8.10 -95.41
CA GLU A 58 -90.31 -8.09 -93.95
C GLU A 58 -89.44 -9.17 -93.28
N ARG A 59 -89.42 -10.38 -93.84
CA ARG A 59 -88.54 -11.45 -93.37
C ARG A 59 -87.07 -11.04 -93.46
N ASP A 60 -86.65 -10.45 -94.57
CA ASP A 60 -85.25 -10.02 -94.77
C ASP A 60 -84.88 -8.85 -93.84
N GLN A 61 -85.83 -7.95 -93.56
CA GLN A 61 -85.68 -6.90 -92.55
C GLN A 61 -85.60 -7.48 -91.13
N LEU A 62 -86.43 -8.46 -90.78
CA LEU A 62 -86.36 -9.16 -89.49
C LEU A 62 -85.05 -9.94 -89.35
N GLN A 63 -84.60 -10.60 -90.41
CA GLN A 63 -83.33 -11.31 -90.44
C GLN A 63 -82.15 -10.35 -90.24
N THR A 64 -82.22 -9.17 -90.85
CA THR A 64 -81.23 -8.10 -90.65
C THR A 64 -81.24 -7.59 -89.22
N SER A 65 -82.43 -7.34 -88.65
CA SER A 65 -82.60 -6.92 -87.26
C SER A 65 -82.08 -7.97 -86.28
N TYR A 66 -82.41 -9.24 -86.49
CA TYR A 66 -81.92 -10.37 -85.69
C TYR A 66 -80.39 -10.50 -85.74
N ASN A 67 -79.80 -10.35 -86.92
CA ASN A 67 -78.35 -10.37 -87.09
C ASN A 67 -77.69 -9.18 -86.36
N ASN A 68 -78.32 -8.00 -86.37
CA ASN A 68 -77.83 -6.83 -85.64
C ASN A 68 -77.93 -7.02 -84.13
N LEU A 69 -79.05 -7.50 -83.60
CA LEU A 69 -79.22 -7.82 -82.18
C LEU A 69 -78.22 -8.89 -81.71
N THR A 70 -77.93 -9.88 -82.56
CA THR A 70 -76.92 -10.91 -82.28
C THR A 70 -75.53 -10.28 -82.15
N LYS A 71 -75.17 -9.36 -83.04
CA LYS A 71 -73.92 -8.60 -82.94
C LYS A 71 -73.86 -7.74 -81.69
N GLU A 72 -74.95 -7.04 -81.34
CA GLU A 72 -75.02 -6.22 -80.13
C GLU A 72 -74.88 -7.08 -78.87
N ARG A 73 -75.55 -8.24 -78.81
CA ARG A 73 -75.40 -9.20 -77.71
C ARG A 73 -73.97 -9.70 -77.60
N ASP A 74 -73.33 -10.05 -78.71
CA ASP A 74 -71.94 -10.55 -78.71
C ASP A 74 -70.96 -9.44 -78.32
N GLN A 75 -71.24 -8.18 -78.69
CA GLN A 75 -70.51 -7.00 -78.24
C GLN A 75 -70.70 -6.76 -76.73
N LEU A 76 -71.92 -6.88 -76.21
CA LEU A 76 -72.21 -6.78 -74.78
C LEU A 76 -71.53 -7.91 -73.99
N GLN A 77 -71.55 -9.13 -74.51
CA GLN A 77 -70.88 -10.27 -73.89
C GLN A 77 -69.37 -10.05 -73.84
N THR A 78 -68.79 -9.50 -74.91
CA THR A 78 -67.38 -9.11 -74.96
C THR A 78 -67.08 -8.01 -73.94
N SER A 79 -67.90 -6.97 -73.89
CA SER A 79 -67.76 -5.86 -72.94
C SER A 79 -67.88 -6.32 -71.49
N TYR A 80 -68.83 -7.21 -71.19
CA TYR A 80 -69.01 -7.84 -69.87
C TYR A 80 -67.78 -8.68 -69.48
N ASN A 81 -67.24 -9.47 -70.39
CA ASN A 81 -66.04 -10.27 -70.15
C ASN A 81 -64.81 -9.37 -69.91
N THR A 82 -64.70 -8.26 -70.63
CA THR A 82 -63.65 -7.25 -70.43
C THR A 82 -63.80 -6.58 -69.06
N LEU A 83 -64.98 -6.10 -68.70
CA LEU A 83 -65.23 -5.51 -67.38
C LEU A 83 -64.96 -6.49 -66.23
N THR A 84 -65.27 -7.77 -66.43
CA THR A 84 -64.98 -8.83 -65.45
C THR A 84 -63.47 -8.98 -65.24
N LYS A 85 -62.69 -8.98 -66.32
CA LYS A 85 -61.22 -9.00 -66.25
C LYS A 85 -60.66 -7.73 -65.60
N GLU A 86 -61.20 -6.56 -65.92
CA GLU A 86 -60.78 -5.28 -65.32
C GLU A 86 -61.08 -5.25 -63.81
N ARG A 87 -62.26 -5.73 -63.39
CA ARG A 87 -62.62 -5.88 -61.99
C ARG A 87 -61.65 -6.83 -61.28
N ASP A 88 -61.34 -7.98 -61.86
CA ASP A 88 -60.44 -8.97 -61.26
C ASP A 88 -58.99 -8.43 -61.18
N GLN A 89 -58.57 -7.65 -62.19
CA GLN A 89 -57.30 -6.91 -62.16
C GLN A 89 -57.29 -5.84 -61.07
N LEU A 90 -58.36 -5.06 -60.91
CA LEU A 90 -58.50 -4.05 -59.84
C LEU A 90 -58.54 -4.71 -58.45
N GLN A 91 -59.24 -5.82 -58.30
CA GLN A 91 -59.27 -6.61 -57.06
C GLN A 91 -57.86 -7.09 -56.70
N THR A 92 -57.11 -7.56 -57.69
CA THR A 92 -55.71 -7.98 -57.51
C THR A 92 -54.82 -6.78 -57.19
N SER A 93 -55.00 -5.65 -57.87
CA SER A 93 -54.23 -4.42 -57.61
C SER A 93 -54.56 -3.77 -56.27
N PHE A 94 -55.71 -4.06 -55.65
CA PHE A 94 -56.05 -3.64 -54.28
C PHE A 94 -55.51 -4.60 -53.22
N ASN A 95 -55.52 -5.90 -53.51
CA ASN A 95 -55.00 -6.93 -52.59
C ASN A 95 -53.47 -6.83 -52.43
N THR A 96 -52.74 -6.44 -53.47
CA THR A 96 -51.27 -6.30 -53.42
C THR A 96 -50.79 -5.21 -52.45
N PRO A 97 -51.26 -3.94 -52.52
CA PRO A 97 -50.93 -2.91 -51.52
C PRO A 97 -51.37 -3.27 -50.10
N THR A 98 -52.45 -4.05 -49.96
CA THR A 98 -52.91 -4.51 -48.63
C THR A 98 -51.90 -5.49 -48.03
N LYS A 99 -51.41 -6.45 -48.83
CA LYS A 99 -50.30 -7.33 -48.42
C LYS A 99 -49.02 -6.58 -48.14
N GLU A 100 -48.66 -5.61 -48.99
CA GLU A 100 -47.47 -4.77 -48.79
C GLU A 100 -47.58 -3.95 -47.51
N ARG A 101 -48.74 -3.38 -47.21
CA ARG A 101 -49.01 -2.66 -45.96
C ARG A 101 -48.91 -3.57 -44.74
N ASP A 102 -49.47 -4.78 -44.80
CA ASP A 102 -49.41 -5.73 -43.70
C ASP A 102 -47.97 -6.25 -43.48
N GLN A 103 -47.20 -6.43 -44.57
CA GLN A 103 -45.76 -6.68 -44.52
C GLN A 103 -45.00 -5.50 -43.92
N LEU A 104 -45.33 -4.26 -44.32
CA LEU A 104 -44.73 -3.04 -43.75
C LEU A 104 -45.04 -2.92 -42.26
N GLN A 105 -46.26 -3.21 -41.84
CA GLN A 105 -46.67 -3.20 -40.44
C GLN A 105 -45.90 -4.24 -39.62
N THR A 106 -45.70 -5.42 -40.21
CA THR A 106 -44.88 -6.47 -39.58
C THR A 106 -43.43 -6.02 -39.46
N SER A 107 -42.86 -5.45 -40.54
CA SER A 107 -41.49 -4.90 -40.54
C SER A 107 -41.32 -3.77 -39.52
N TYR A 108 -42.30 -2.87 -39.43
CA TYR A 108 -42.35 -1.78 -38.46
C TYR A 108 -42.37 -2.28 -37.02
N ASN A 109 -43.20 -3.30 -36.73
CA ASN A 109 -43.27 -3.90 -35.39
C ASN A 109 -41.95 -4.60 -35.02
N THR A 110 -41.29 -5.25 -35.98
CA THR A 110 -39.96 -5.85 -35.79
C THR A 110 -38.91 -4.78 -35.51
N LEU A 111 -38.84 -3.73 -36.35
CA LEU A 111 -37.95 -2.58 -36.14
C LEU A 111 -38.18 -1.89 -34.79
N THR A 112 -39.42 -1.84 -34.32
CA THR A 112 -39.76 -1.29 -33.00
C THR A 112 -39.17 -2.16 -31.88
N LYS A 113 -39.29 -3.49 -31.97
CA LYS A 113 -38.66 -4.41 -31.02
C LYS A 113 -37.13 -4.32 -31.06
N GLU A 114 -36.54 -4.26 -32.25
CA GLU A 114 -35.09 -4.09 -32.40
C GLU A 114 -34.60 -2.79 -31.79
N ARG A 115 -35.32 -1.68 -32.02
CA ARG A 115 -35.05 -0.38 -31.40
C ARG A 115 -35.12 -0.47 -29.87
N ASP A 116 -36.13 -1.12 -29.32
CA ASP A 116 -36.29 -1.24 -27.86
C ASP A 116 -35.19 -2.13 -27.24
N GLN A 117 -34.78 -3.17 -27.94
CA GLN A 117 -33.61 -3.99 -27.58
C GLN A 117 -32.32 -3.17 -27.64
N LEU A 118 -32.10 -2.38 -28.70
CA LEU A 118 -30.97 -1.46 -28.83
C LEU A 118 -30.96 -0.41 -27.72
N GLN A 119 -32.12 0.14 -27.36
CA GLN A 119 -32.24 1.09 -26.26
C GLN A 119 -31.86 0.44 -24.93
N THR A 120 -32.26 -0.81 -24.71
CA THR A 120 -31.90 -1.57 -23.51
C THR A 120 -30.39 -1.81 -23.46
N SER A 121 -29.79 -2.28 -24.57
CA SER A 121 -28.35 -2.47 -24.69
C SER A 121 -27.56 -1.17 -24.48
N PHE A 122 -28.04 -0.04 -25.04
CA PHE A 122 -27.45 1.27 -24.86
C PHE A 122 -27.47 1.72 -23.39
N ASN A 123 -28.59 1.50 -22.69
CA ASN A 123 -28.70 1.82 -21.27
C ASN A 123 -27.75 0.95 -20.42
N THR A 124 -27.58 -0.32 -20.76
CA THR A 124 -26.60 -1.21 -20.12
C THR A 124 -25.17 -0.74 -20.34
N LEU A 125 -24.79 -0.46 -21.60
CA LEU A 125 -23.47 0.08 -21.95
C LEU A 125 -23.18 1.41 -21.25
N THR A 126 -24.20 2.25 -21.06
CA THR A 126 -24.08 3.51 -20.31
C THR A 126 -23.71 3.25 -18.86
N LYS A 127 -24.39 2.29 -18.19
CA LYS A 127 -24.06 1.90 -16.81
C LYS A 127 -22.65 1.30 -16.70
N GLU A 128 -22.27 0.45 -17.65
CA GLU A 128 -20.92 -0.14 -17.69
C GLU A 128 -19.85 0.94 -17.87
N ARG A 129 -20.07 1.90 -18.77
CA ARG A 129 -19.18 3.06 -18.95
C ARG A 129 -19.06 3.87 -17.66
N ASP A 130 -20.16 4.13 -16.97
CA ASP A 130 -20.15 4.92 -15.72
C ASP A 130 -19.41 4.15 -14.61
N GLN A 131 -19.57 2.84 -14.52
CA GLN A 131 -18.76 2.00 -13.62
C GLN A 131 -17.28 2.02 -13.99
N LEU A 132 -16.96 1.94 -15.29
CA LEU A 132 -15.58 2.04 -15.77
C LEU A 132 -14.96 3.39 -15.41
N GLN A 133 -15.73 4.47 -15.52
CA GLN A 133 -15.30 5.82 -15.15
C GLN A 133 -14.99 5.93 -13.65
N ILE A 134 -15.83 5.33 -12.80
CA ILE A 134 -15.58 5.26 -11.36
C ILE A 134 -14.28 4.48 -11.09
N SER A 135 -14.14 3.31 -11.72
CA SER A 135 -12.95 2.47 -11.57
C SER A 135 -11.67 3.18 -12.03
N TYR A 136 -11.74 3.88 -13.17
CA TYR A 136 -10.65 4.72 -13.69
C TYR A 136 -10.25 5.84 -12.71
N ASN A 137 -11.24 6.52 -12.13
CA ASN A 137 -10.99 7.59 -11.15
C ASN A 137 -10.34 7.03 -9.87
N THR A 138 -10.77 5.86 -9.41
CA THR A 138 -10.16 5.15 -8.28
C THR A 138 -8.72 4.77 -8.58
N LEU A 139 -8.46 4.14 -9.72
CA LEU A 139 -7.12 3.74 -10.14
C LEU A 139 -6.19 4.95 -10.29
N THR A 140 -6.72 6.09 -10.73
CA THR A 140 -5.97 7.35 -10.82
C THR A 140 -5.55 7.86 -9.44
N LYS A 141 -6.43 7.77 -8.43
CA LYS A 141 -6.11 8.11 -7.04
C LYS A 141 -5.06 7.17 -6.45
N GLU A 142 -5.21 5.87 -6.66
CA GLU A 142 -4.25 4.86 -6.22
C GLU A 142 -2.87 5.09 -6.84
N ARG A 143 -2.80 5.36 -8.15
CA ARG A 143 -1.56 5.73 -8.84
C ARG A 143 -0.91 6.97 -8.21
N HIS A 144 -1.70 7.98 -7.85
CA HIS A 144 -1.16 9.18 -7.21
C HIS A 144 -0.61 8.89 -5.81
N GLN A 145 -1.29 8.05 -5.02
CA GLN A 145 -0.78 7.59 -3.73
C GLN A 145 0.52 6.80 -3.88
N LEU A 146 0.59 5.93 -4.89
CA LEU A 146 1.80 5.17 -5.20
C LEU A 146 2.96 6.08 -5.61
N GLN A 147 2.68 7.14 -6.39
CA GLN A 147 3.66 8.16 -6.76
C GLN A 147 4.22 8.89 -5.52
N ILE A 148 3.36 9.25 -4.57
CA ILE A 148 3.78 9.88 -3.31
C ILE A 148 4.67 8.93 -2.51
N SER A 149 4.26 7.66 -2.37
CA SER A 149 5.04 6.64 -1.68
C SER A 149 6.41 6.42 -2.34
N TYR A 150 6.45 6.36 -3.67
CA TYR A 150 7.69 6.24 -4.45
C TYR A 150 8.64 7.42 -4.21
N ASN A 151 8.11 8.66 -4.20
CA ASN A 151 8.91 9.85 -3.93
C ASN A 151 9.48 9.85 -2.51
N ASN A 152 8.72 9.38 -1.53
CA ASN A 152 9.18 9.25 -0.15
C ASN A 152 10.28 8.19 -0.02
N LEU A 153 10.10 7.00 -0.62
CA LEU A 153 11.14 5.97 -0.67
C LEU A 153 12.42 6.48 -1.33
N THR A 154 12.28 7.29 -2.38
CA THR A 154 13.43 7.89 -3.07
C THR A 154 14.22 8.81 -2.14
N LYS A 155 13.55 9.64 -1.34
CA LYS A 155 14.18 10.50 -0.32
C LYS A 155 14.86 9.68 0.78
N GLU A 156 14.20 8.64 1.29
CA GLU A 156 14.80 7.75 2.29
C GLU A 156 16.07 7.07 1.75
N ARG A 157 16.04 6.62 0.49
CA ARG A 157 17.21 6.05 -0.18
C ARG A 157 18.36 7.04 -0.28
N GLU A 158 18.10 8.29 -0.63
CA GLU A 158 19.11 9.36 -0.69
C GLU A 158 19.72 9.66 0.70
N GLN A 159 18.89 9.66 1.75
CA GLN A 159 19.37 9.80 3.13
C GLN A 159 20.24 8.62 3.54
N LEU A 160 19.82 7.39 3.24
CA LEU A 160 20.62 6.18 3.48
C LEU A 160 21.95 6.22 2.73
N GLN A 161 21.95 6.67 1.48
CA GLN A 161 23.18 6.83 0.69
C GLN A 161 24.13 7.84 1.34
N THR A 162 23.59 8.94 1.86
CA THR A 162 24.37 9.97 2.57
C THR A 162 24.99 9.39 3.85
N SER A 163 24.20 8.69 4.66
CA SER A 163 24.71 8.00 5.86
C SER A 163 25.76 6.95 5.53
N HIS A 164 25.58 6.18 4.46
CA HIS A 164 26.56 5.20 4.00
C HIS A 164 27.89 5.85 3.60
N ASN A 165 27.84 6.98 2.88
CA ASN A 165 29.02 7.73 2.49
C ASN A 165 29.77 8.29 3.72
N ASN A 166 29.04 8.74 4.75
CA ASN A 166 29.63 9.23 5.99
C ASN A 166 30.31 8.09 6.77
N LEU A 167 29.63 6.95 6.94
CA LEU A 167 30.21 5.77 7.59
C LEU A 167 31.45 5.25 6.85
N THR A 168 31.46 5.33 5.51
CA THR A 168 32.63 4.98 4.70
C THR A 168 33.81 5.89 5.02
N LYS A 169 33.59 7.21 5.13
CA LYS A 169 34.64 8.17 5.54
C LYS A 169 35.16 7.90 6.95
N GLU A 170 34.27 7.63 7.91
CA GLU A 170 34.67 7.29 9.29
C GLU A 170 35.50 6.01 9.33
N ARG A 171 35.10 4.97 8.59
CA ARG A 171 35.87 3.74 8.44
C ARG A 171 37.27 4.00 7.89
N ASP A 172 37.40 4.84 6.86
CA ASP A 172 38.69 5.15 6.24
C ASP A 172 39.60 5.97 7.20
N GLN A 173 39.00 6.84 8.01
CA GLN A 173 39.70 7.56 9.09
C GLN A 173 40.18 6.59 10.19
N LEU A 174 39.33 5.66 10.61
CA LEU A 174 39.68 4.61 11.56
C LEU A 174 40.80 3.71 11.04
N GLN A 175 40.74 3.32 9.76
CA GLN A 175 41.79 2.55 9.12
C GLN A 175 43.12 3.31 9.13
N THR A 176 43.08 4.61 8.85
CA THR A 176 44.25 5.48 8.91
C THR A 176 44.84 5.54 10.32
N ARG A 177 44.00 5.74 11.34
CA ARG A 177 44.41 5.73 12.75
C ARG A 177 45.02 4.39 13.15
N TYR A 178 44.40 3.28 12.74
CA TYR A 178 44.91 1.93 12.99
C TYR A 178 46.30 1.71 12.38
N ASN A 179 46.50 2.16 11.13
CA ASN A 179 47.79 2.06 10.46
C ASN A 179 48.88 2.88 11.18
N ASN A 180 48.53 4.07 11.70
CA ASN A 180 49.46 4.89 12.48
C ASN A 180 49.81 4.26 13.83
N LEU A 181 48.82 3.75 14.56
CA LEU A 181 49.04 3.01 15.82
C LEU A 181 49.93 1.78 15.61
N THR A 182 49.76 1.10 14.47
CA THR A 182 50.63 -0.04 14.11
C THR A 182 52.08 0.41 13.93
N LYS A 183 52.32 1.54 13.26
CA LYS A 183 53.67 2.12 13.11
C LYS A 183 54.27 2.54 14.45
N GLU A 184 53.49 3.20 15.31
CA GLU A 184 53.94 3.59 16.65
C GLU A 184 54.30 2.38 17.50
N ARG A 185 53.49 1.32 17.46
CA ARG A 185 53.80 0.05 18.12
C ARG A 185 55.12 -0.54 17.62
N ASP A 186 55.35 -0.56 16.31
CA ASP A 186 56.58 -1.12 15.74
C ASP A 186 57.82 -0.27 16.12
N GLN A 187 57.67 1.05 16.20
CA GLN A 187 58.70 1.96 16.70
C GLN A 187 58.99 1.73 18.19
N LEU A 188 57.94 1.52 19.00
CA LEU A 188 58.08 1.21 20.42
C LEU A 188 58.78 -0.14 20.61
N GLN A 189 58.41 -1.15 19.81
CA GLN A 189 59.08 -2.46 19.82
C GLN A 189 60.56 -2.34 19.46
N THR A 190 60.89 -1.50 18.49
CA THR A 190 62.29 -1.23 18.11
C THR A 190 63.05 -0.57 19.26
N SER A 191 62.45 0.44 19.90
CA SER A 191 63.04 1.13 21.07
C SER A 191 63.24 0.18 22.25
N TYR A 192 62.26 -0.69 22.53
CA TYR A 192 62.35 -1.73 23.55
C TYR A 192 63.50 -2.70 23.29
N ASN A 193 63.66 -3.15 22.03
CA ASN A 193 64.77 -4.03 21.65
C ASN A 193 66.13 -3.35 21.84
N ASN A 194 66.23 -2.05 21.56
CA ASN A 194 67.47 -1.28 21.78
C ASN A 194 67.78 -1.11 23.27
N LEU A 195 66.79 -0.75 24.08
CA LEU A 195 66.92 -0.67 25.55
C LEU A 195 67.35 -2.01 26.15
N THR A 196 66.85 -3.12 25.60
CA THR A 196 67.27 -4.47 26.02
C THR A 196 68.76 -4.69 25.74
N LYS A 197 69.25 -4.29 24.56
CA LYS A 197 70.68 -4.36 24.21
C LYS A 197 71.53 -3.48 25.11
N GLU A 198 71.11 -2.24 25.38
CA GLU A 198 71.81 -1.32 26.27
C GLU A 198 71.90 -1.88 27.70
N ARG A 199 70.82 -2.47 28.21
CA ARG A 199 70.80 -3.16 29.50
C ARG A 199 71.82 -4.30 29.52
N ASP A 200 71.86 -5.13 28.49
CA ASP A 200 72.78 -6.26 28.41
C ASP A 200 74.25 -5.79 28.33
N GLN A 201 74.51 -4.68 27.63
CA GLN A 201 75.82 -4.01 27.61
C GLN A 201 76.20 -3.47 29.00
N LEU A 202 75.29 -2.78 29.68
CA LEU A 202 75.49 -2.28 31.04
C LEU A 202 75.78 -3.42 32.02
N GLN A 203 75.04 -4.53 31.91
CA GLN A 203 75.28 -5.73 32.72
C GLN A 203 76.68 -6.31 32.47
N THR A 204 77.13 -6.31 31.22
CA THR A 204 78.50 -6.73 30.86
C THR A 204 79.54 -5.78 31.45
N SER A 205 79.37 -4.47 31.31
CA SER A 205 80.27 -3.47 31.91
C SER A 205 80.31 -3.56 33.43
N TYR A 206 79.17 -3.78 34.08
CA TYR A 206 79.10 -3.99 35.53
C TYR A 206 79.88 -5.23 35.99
N SER A 207 79.76 -6.34 35.24
CA SER A 207 80.54 -7.56 35.50
C SER A 207 82.05 -7.30 35.36
N ASN A 208 82.48 -6.54 34.36
CA ASN A 208 83.88 -6.17 34.17
C ASN A 208 84.39 -5.25 35.29
N LEU A 209 83.63 -4.21 35.66
CA LEU A 209 83.94 -3.33 36.79
C LEU A 209 84.07 -4.11 38.10
N THR A 210 83.23 -5.13 38.30
CA THR A 210 83.33 -6.02 39.46
C THR A 210 84.66 -6.76 39.47
N LYS A 211 85.10 -7.30 38.33
CA LYS A 211 86.41 -7.95 38.19
C LYS A 211 87.57 -6.99 38.43
N GLU A 212 87.52 -5.77 37.88
CA GLU A 212 88.54 -4.74 38.10
C GLU A 212 88.63 -4.35 39.58
N ARG A 213 87.48 -4.18 40.25
CA ARG A 213 87.44 -3.92 41.70
C ARG A 213 88.10 -5.06 42.47
N ASP A 214 87.83 -6.31 42.14
CA ASP A 214 88.41 -7.46 42.83
C ASP A 214 89.94 -7.56 42.60
N GLN A 215 90.41 -7.18 41.40
CA GLN A 215 91.83 -7.04 41.08
C GLN A 215 92.47 -5.90 41.88
N LEU A 216 91.83 -4.74 41.95
CA LEU A 216 92.28 -3.59 42.76
C LEU A 216 92.34 -3.94 44.24
N GLN A 217 91.35 -4.66 44.77
CA GLN A 217 91.33 -5.15 46.14
C GLN A 217 92.53 -6.09 46.40
N THR A 218 92.84 -6.96 45.44
CA THR A 218 94.01 -7.84 45.52
C THR A 218 95.32 -7.03 45.53
N SER A 219 95.45 -6.04 44.64
CA SER A 219 96.60 -5.13 44.62
C SER A 219 96.74 -4.33 45.91
N TYR A 220 95.63 -3.82 46.45
CA TYR A 220 95.59 -3.09 47.72
C TYR A 220 96.06 -3.98 48.88
N ASN A 221 95.62 -5.24 48.93
CA ASN A 221 96.05 -6.19 49.95
C ASN A 221 97.56 -6.47 49.84
N ASN A 222 98.12 -6.54 48.62
CA ASN A 222 99.55 -6.71 48.41
C ASN A 222 100.36 -5.47 48.82
N LEU A 223 99.92 -4.27 48.44
CA LEU A 223 100.52 -3.01 48.87
C LEU A 223 100.48 -2.84 50.39
N THR A 224 99.41 -3.31 51.04
CA THR A 224 99.31 -3.33 52.50
C THR A 224 100.40 -4.22 53.10
N LYS A 225 100.64 -5.41 52.53
CA LYS A 225 101.73 -6.30 52.97
C LYS A 225 103.12 -5.66 52.76
N GLU A 226 103.35 -5.01 51.63
CA GLU A 226 104.61 -4.28 51.35
C GLU A 226 104.81 -3.13 52.34
N ARG A 227 103.78 -2.32 52.59
CA ARG A 227 103.83 -1.26 53.59
C ARG A 227 104.17 -1.80 54.97
N ASP A 228 103.56 -2.91 55.38
CA ASP A 228 103.83 -3.55 56.67
C ASP A 228 105.26 -4.11 56.73
N GLN A 229 105.82 -4.55 55.60
CA GLN A 229 107.22 -4.94 55.50
C GLN A 229 108.17 -3.74 55.63
N LEU A 230 107.92 -2.66 54.90
CA LEU A 230 108.69 -1.41 55.00
C LEU A 230 108.62 -0.80 56.42
N GLN A 231 107.47 -0.94 57.08
CA GLN A 231 107.28 -0.55 58.47
C GLN A 231 108.21 -1.32 59.41
N ARG A 232 108.33 -2.65 59.24
CA ARG A 232 109.28 -3.48 59.99
C ARG A 232 110.73 -3.09 59.74
N GLU A 233 111.09 -2.79 58.50
CA GLU A 233 112.45 -2.30 58.15
C GLU A 233 112.76 -0.94 58.78
N ARG A 234 111.80 -0.01 58.78
CA ARG A 234 111.94 1.29 59.45
C ARG A 234 112.14 1.13 60.95
N ASP A 235 111.37 0.27 61.60
CA ASP A 235 111.46 0.05 63.04
C ASP A 235 112.80 -0.61 63.41
N PHE A 236 113.33 -1.49 62.55
CA PHE A 236 114.69 -2.02 62.68
C PHE A 236 115.76 -0.91 62.59
N TYR A 237 115.63 0.02 61.63
CA TYR A 237 116.55 1.17 61.49
C TYR A 237 116.48 2.14 62.69
N ASN A 238 115.29 2.38 63.23
CA ASN A 238 115.13 3.17 64.44
C ASN A 238 115.84 2.52 65.65
N ASN A 239 115.82 1.19 65.75
CA ASN A 239 116.52 0.47 66.81
C ASN A 239 118.05 0.61 66.69
N LEU A 240 118.59 0.54 65.47
CA LEU A 240 120.00 0.86 65.19
C LEU A 240 120.36 2.31 65.56
N THR A 241 119.42 3.24 65.41
CA THR A 241 119.60 4.65 65.81
C THR A 241 119.71 4.77 67.34
N VAL A 242 118.89 4.02 68.08
CA VAL A 242 118.99 3.95 69.55
C VAL A 242 120.32 3.34 69.99
N GLU A 243 120.79 2.26 69.36
CA GLU A 243 122.11 1.69 69.65
C GLU A 243 123.25 2.68 69.38
N ARG A 244 123.18 3.44 68.29
CA ARG A 244 124.13 4.52 67.98
C ARG A 244 124.15 5.59 69.07
N ASP A 245 122.97 6.04 69.53
CA ASP A 245 122.87 7.09 70.54
C ASP A 245 123.34 6.60 71.92
N GLN A 246 123.14 5.32 72.23
CA GLN A 246 123.73 4.67 73.41
C GLN A 246 125.27 4.62 73.32
N LEU A 247 125.82 4.31 72.14
CA LEU A 247 127.26 4.36 71.89
C LEU A 247 127.82 5.78 72.04
N GLN A 248 127.09 6.80 71.57
CA GLN A 248 127.45 8.21 71.74
C GLN A 248 127.44 8.63 73.22
N ALA A 249 126.44 8.19 74.00
CA ALA A 249 126.40 8.45 75.43
C ALA A 249 127.56 7.78 76.18
N ARG A 250 127.92 6.55 75.81
CA ARG A 250 129.12 5.85 76.35
C ARG A 250 130.40 6.62 76.02
N TYR A 251 130.55 7.10 74.78
CA TYR A 251 131.68 7.93 74.35
C TYR A 251 131.78 9.26 75.14
N ASN A 252 130.64 9.91 75.40
CA ASN A 252 130.59 11.14 76.18
C ASN A 252 130.97 10.89 77.64
N ASN A 253 130.53 9.78 78.25
CA ASN A 253 130.92 9.40 79.61
C ASN A 253 132.43 9.11 79.70
N LEU A 254 133.01 8.39 78.74
CA LEU A 254 134.47 8.18 78.63
C LEU A 254 135.23 9.51 78.52
N THR A 255 134.65 10.51 77.84
CA THR A 255 135.24 11.84 77.73
C THR A 255 135.22 12.59 79.07
N ILE A 256 134.15 12.46 79.84
CA ILE A 256 134.03 13.00 81.20
C ILE A 256 135.04 12.32 82.13
N GLU A 257 135.14 10.99 82.08
CA GLU A 257 136.08 10.20 82.87
C GLU A 257 137.54 10.58 82.59
N ARG A 258 137.88 10.83 81.31
CA ARG A 258 139.18 11.40 80.91
C ARG A 258 139.42 12.79 81.51
N SER A 259 138.39 13.62 81.61
CA SER A 259 138.49 14.97 82.21
C SER A 259 138.69 14.92 83.73
N TRP A 260 138.04 13.97 84.41
CA TRP A 260 138.28 13.70 85.83
C TRP A 260 139.69 13.17 86.09
N LEU A 261 140.19 12.24 85.26
CA LEU A 261 141.57 11.76 85.31
C LEU A 261 142.59 12.89 85.08
N GLN A 262 142.31 13.81 84.16
CA GLN A 262 143.13 15.00 83.93
C GLN A 262 143.16 15.92 85.16
N THR A 263 142.02 16.10 85.83
CA THR A 263 141.91 16.90 87.06
C THR A 263 142.68 16.24 88.20
N SER A 264 142.57 14.91 88.32
CA SER A 264 143.33 14.12 89.29
C SER A 264 144.84 14.18 89.03
N TYR A 265 145.28 14.11 87.77
CA TYR A 265 146.67 14.29 87.35
C TYR A 265 147.22 15.69 87.68
N ASN A 266 146.40 16.73 87.51
CA ASN A 266 146.78 18.11 87.86
C ASN A 266 146.89 18.31 89.38
N ASN A 267 146.01 17.67 90.17
CA ASN A 267 146.11 17.65 91.63
C ASN A 267 147.34 16.90 92.13
N LEU A 268 147.69 15.77 91.51
CA LEU A 268 148.90 15.00 91.81
C LEU A 268 150.18 15.80 91.53
N ASN A 269 150.19 16.59 90.45
CA ASN A 269 151.29 17.52 90.16
C ASN A 269 151.41 18.64 91.22
N ARG A 270 150.28 19.10 91.77
CA ARG A 270 150.23 20.12 92.82
C ARG A 270 150.69 19.56 94.18
N GLU A 271 150.32 18.32 94.49
CA GLU A 271 150.81 17.58 95.65
C GLU A 271 152.32 17.27 95.55
N ARG A 272 152.83 16.96 94.35
CA ARG A 272 154.29 16.82 94.09
C ARG A 272 155.05 18.12 94.37
N ASP A 273 154.51 19.27 93.97
CA ASP A 273 155.15 20.57 94.17
C ASP A 273 155.09 21.01 95.66
N GLN A 274 154.07 20.58 96.41
CA GLN A 274 154.01 20.69 97.87
C GLN A 274 154.97 19.73 98.57
N LEU A 275 155.14 18.49 98.09
CA LEU A 275 156.13 17.52 98.58
C LEU A 275 157.57 18.01 98.38
N LYS A 276 157.83 18.74 97.28
CA LYS A 276 159.13 19.37 96.98
C LYS A 276 159.47 20.51 97.96
N THR A 277 158.46 21.11 98.58
CA THR A 277 158.62 22.13 99.64
C THR A 277 158.79 21.49 101.02
N SER A 278 158.08 20.38 101.31
CA SER A 278 158.26 19.60 102.54
C SER A 278 159.58 18.81 102.60
N TYR A 279 160.15 18.39 101.47
CA TYR A 279 161.45 17.70 101.40
C TYR A 279 162.64 18.55 101.91
N ASN A 280 162.59 19.86 101.72
CA ASN A 280 163.61 20.79 102.22
C ASN A 280 163.49 21.05 103.75
N ASN A 281 162.31 20.84 104.34
CA ASN A 281 162.08 20.98 105.79
C ASN A 281 162.29 19.65 106.56
N LEU A 282 162.03 18.49 105.92
CA LEU A 282 162.29 17.15 106.49
C LEU A 282 163.78 16.76 106.56
N THR A 283 164.67 17.54 105.92
CA THR A 283 166.12 17.43 106.09
C THR A 283 166.59 17.93 107.48
N ILE A 284 165.74 18.68 108.19
CA ILE A 284 166.00 19.23 109.53
C ILE A 284 165.34 18.40 110.65
N GLU A 285 164.23 17.68 110.39
CA GLU A 285 163.54 16.85 111.40
C GLU A 285 164.01 15.37 111.45
N ARG A 286 164.72 14.89 110.42
CA ARG A 286 165.36 13.57 110.37
C ARG A 286 166.38 13.33 111.50
N ASP A 287 166.94 14.39 112.10
CA ASP A 287 167.93 14.27 113.18
C ASP A 287 167.31 14.03 114.58
N GLN A 288 165.97 14.04 114.74
CA GLN A 288 165.34 13.91 116.07
C GLN A 288 164.38 12.71 116.27
N LEU A 289 163.93 12.01 115.22
CA LEU A 289 162.91 10.95 115.36
C LEU A 289 163.33 9.55 114.89
N GLN A 290 164.64 9.32 114.80
CA GLN A 290 165.29 8.00 114.69
C GLN A 290 165.04 7.10 115.93
N THR A 291 164.50 7.62 117.04
CA THR A 291 164.35 6.83 118.28
C THR A 291 162.95 6.22 118.48
N ARG A 292 161.91 6.64 117.75
CA ARG A 292 160.52 6.14 117.97
C ARG A 292 160.00 5.16 116.91
N TYR A 293 160.90 4.64 116.09
CA TYR A 293 160.65 3.69 115.01
C TYR A 293 160.05 2.33 115.43
N ASN A 294 160.10 1.89 116.69
CA ASN A 294 159.98 0.43 116.95
C ASN A 294 158.65 -0.14 117.48
N ASN A 295 157.57 0.62 117.68
CA ASN A 295 156.31 0.08 118.26
C ASN A 295 155.10 0.01 117.30
N LEU A 296 155.36 -0.20 116.02
CA LEU A 296 154.57 -1.06 115.13
C LEU A 296 153.31 -1.73 115.74
N THR A 297 152.25 -1.77 114.91
CA THR A 297 151.55 -3.04 114.67
C THR A 297 150.51 -3.51 115.69
N ILE A 298 149.73 -2.58 116.24
CA ILE A 298 148.41 -2.89 116.83
C ILE A 298 147.37 -1.96 116.21
N GLU A 299 146.91 -2.30 115.00
CA GLU A 299 145.57 -2.87 114.76
C GLU A 299 144.57 -1.80 114.36
N ARG A 300 144.51 -1.36 113.10
CA ARG A 300 144.09 -2.18 111.93
C ARG A 300 142.78 -2.97 112.12
N GLY A 301 142.20 -3.06 113.33
CA GLY A 301 140.99 -3.83 113.66
C GLY A 301 139.67 -3.05 113.62
N TRP A 302 139.69 -1.72 113.67
CA TRP A 302 138.47 -0.89 113.77
C TRP A 302 137.80 -0.54 112.42
N LEU A 303 138.43 -0.80 111.27
CA LEU A 303 137.93 -0.41 109.94
C LEU A 303 137.08 -1.49 109.24
N GLN A 304 136.93 -2.68 109.82
CA GLN A 304 136.14 -3.79 109.27
C GLN A 304 134.62 -3.64 109.53
N THR A 305 134.21 -2.91 110.57
CA THR A 305 132.80 -2.83 111.04
C THR A 305 131.94 -1.84 110.24
N ASN A 306 132.53 -0.78 109.67
CA ASN A 306 131.80 0.22 108.87
C ASN A 306 131.46 -0.24 107.44
N TYR A 307 132.18 -1.23 106.91
CA TYR A 307 131.94 -1.77 105.56
C TYR A 307 130.66 -2.64 105.50
N ASN A 308 130.27 -3.27 106.60
CA ASN A 308 129.14 -4.20 106.64
C ASN A 308 127.77 -3.48 106.80
N ASN A 309 127.72 -2.28 107.39
CA ASN A 309 126.47 -1.52 107.58
C ASN A 309 125.98 -0.83 106.29
N LEU A 310 126.88 -0.40 105.39
CA LEU A 310 126.51 0.17 104.07
C LEU A 310 125.92 -0.87 103.10
N THR A 311 126.15 -2.16 103.36
CA THR A 311 125.69 -3.25 102.49
C THR A 311 124.19 -3.54 102.70
N ILE A 312 123.64 -3.25 103.88
CA ILE A 312 122.22 -3.50 104.23
C ILE A 312 121.29 -2.36 103.75
N GLU A 313 121.73 -1.10 103.79
CA GLU A 313 120.96 0.04 103.25
C GLU A 313 120.83 -0.01 101.72
N LYS A 314 121.83 -0.56 101.02
CA LYS A 314 121.81 -0.77 99.56
C LYS A 314 120.73 -1.78 99.14
N GLU A 315 120.47 -2.81 99.93
CA GLU A 315 119.47 -3.85 99.61
C GLU A 315 118.03 -3.35 99.81
N GLN A 316 117.76 -2.47 100.79
CA GLN A 316 116.43 -1.89 101.00
C GLN A 316 116.03 -0.88 99.90
N LEU A 317 116.98 -0.09 99.39
CA LEU A 317 116.74 0.82 98.26
C LEU A 317 116.44 0.07 96.96
N GLN A 318 117.10 -1.08 96.74
CA GLN A 318 116.89 -1.95 95.59
C GLN A 318 115.47 -2.55 95.57
N THR A 319 114.93 -2.94 96.73
CA THR A 319 113.55 -3.46 96.84
C THR A 319 112.51 -2.38 96.56
N SER A 320 112.68 -1.16 97.07
CA SER A 320 111.77 -0.03 96.79
C SER A 320 111.80 0.39 95.31
N TYR A 321 112.97 0.42 94.69
CA TYR A 321 113.14 0.71 93.26
C TYR A 321 112.46 -0.34 92.36
N ASN A 322 112.55 -1.62 92.73
CA ASN A 322 111.91 -2.70 92.00
C ASN A 322 110.36 -2.62 92.10
N ASN A 323 109.81 -2.23 93.24
CA ASN A 323 108.35 -2.07 93.42
C ASN A 323 107.78 -0.90 92.59
N LEU A 324 108.45 0.26 92.57
CA LEU A 324 108.07 1.40 91.73
C LEU A 324 108.19 1.09 90.22
N THR A 325 109.15 0.26 89.84
CA THR A 325 109.29 -0.23 88.46
C THR A 325 108.09 -1.10 88.06
N ILE A 326 107.63 -1.98 88.95
CA ILE A 326 106.46 -2.83 88.73
C ILE A 326 105.18 -2.00 88.63
N GLU A 327 104.95 -1.01 89.50
CA GLU A 327 103.78 -0.11 89.42
C GLU A 327 103.76 0.73 88.13
N ARG A 328 104.93 1.25 87.71
CA ARG A 328 105.06 1.98 86.44
C ARG A 328 104.74 1.08 85.24
N ASP A 329 105.25 -0.15 85.24
CA ASP A 329 105.01 -1.10 84.14
C ASP A 329 103.54 -1.55 84.10
N GLN A 330 102.86 -1.65 85.25
CA GLN A 330 101.42 -1.88 85.36
C GLN A 330 100.59 -0.69 84.83
N LEU A 331 100.98 0.55 85.15
CA LEU A 331 100.34 1.76 84.62
C LEU A 331 100.54 1.91 83.11
N GLN A 332 101.75 1.62 82.60
CA GLN A 332 102.03 1.61 81.16
C GLN A 332 101.20 0.56 80.43
N THR A 333 101.03 -0.62 81.03
CA THR A 333 100.16 -1.67 80.49
C THR A 333 98.70 -1.23 80.46
N SER A 334 98.20 -0.61 81.53
CA SER A 334 96.83 -0.06 81.56
C SER A 334 96.60 1.05 80.54
N TYR A 335 97.56 1.97 80.37
CA TYR A 335 97.50 3.04 79.38
C TYR A 335 97.50 2.51 77.93
N ASN A 336 98.33 1.49 77.65
CA ASN A 336 98.36 0.85 76.33
C ASN A 336 97.04 0.11 76.04
N ASN A 337 96.42 -0.50 77.05
CA ASN A 337 95.11 -1.15 76.91
C ASN A 337 94.00 -0.12 76.65
N LEU A 338 93.95 0.98 77.41
CA LEU A 338 93.02 2.10 77.18
C LEU A 338 93.17 2.73 75.79
N THR A 339 94.40 2.84 75.29
CA THR A 339 94.67 3.34 73.93
C THR A 339 94.12 2.38 72.87
N LYS A 340 94.30 1.07 73.04
CA LYS A 340 93.70 0.05 72.17
C LYS A 340 92.17 0.09 72.19
N GLU A 341 91.57 0.22 73.38
CA GLU A 341 90.11 0.34 73.52
C GLU A 341 89.57 1.59 72.82
N ARG A 342 90.25 2.74 72.97
CA ARG A 342 89.89 3.99 72.27
C ARG A 342 89.96 3.83 70.76
N ASP A 343 91.02 3.23 70.23
CA ASP A 343 91.21 3.07 68.79
C ASP A 343 90.22 2.04 68.20
N GLN A 344 89.86 1.01 68.98
CA GLN A 344 88.75 0.10 68.65
C GLN A 344 87.41 0.84 68.61
N LEU A 345 87.11 1.68 69.61
CA LEU A 345 85.91 2.52 69.66
C LEU A 345 85.83 3.49 68.48
N LEU A 346 86.94 4.11 68.09
CA LEU A 346 87.01 5.00 66.93
C LEU A 346 86.75 4.23 65.62
N THR A 347 87.27 3.01 65.51
CA THR A 347 87.01 2.12 64.37
C THR A 347 85.53 1.75 64.30
N SER A 348 84.93 1.32 65.43
CA SER A 348 83.50 1.03 65.52
C SER A 348 82.62 2.24 65.21
N TYR A 349 83.00 3.44 65.66
CA TYR A 349 82.28 4.69 65.36
C TYR A 349 82.31 5.02 63.86
N ASN A 350 83.45 4.86 63.20
CA ASN A 350 83.57 5.10 61.76
C ASN A 350 82.77 4.07 60.95
N SER A 351 82.77 2.80 61.37
CA SER A 351 81.91 1.75 60.77
C SER A 351 80.42 2.08 60.92
N LEU A 352 79.98 2.50 62.10
CA LEU A 352 78.59 2.92 62.34
C LEU A 352 78.20 4.15 61.51
N THR A 353 79.14 5.06 61.26
CA THR A 353 78.91 6.23 60.39
C THR A 353 78.68 5.81 58.94
N ILE A 354 79.47 4.85 58.44
CA ILE A 354 79.30 4.30 57.08
C ILE A 354 77.97 3.55 56.98
N GLU A 355 77.61 2.73 57.97
CA GLU A 355 76.33 2.02 58.01
C GLU A 355 75.14 2.99 58.03
N ARG A 356 75.22 4.07 58.83
CA ARG A 356 74.20 5.13 58.85
C ARG A 356 74.05 5.79 57.48
N ASP A 357 75.14 6.12 56.81
CA ASP A 357 75.09 6.77 55.50
C ASP A 357 74.57 5.83 54.40
N GLN A 358 74.84 4.52 54.51
CA GLN A 358 74.21 3.50 53.66
C GLN A 358 72.71 3.40 53.93
N PHE A 359 72.31 3.40 55.20
CA PHE A 359 70.89 3.37 55.60
C PHE A 359 70.15 4.61 55.08
N GLN A 360 70.78 5.79 55.13
CA GLN A 360 70.21 7.02 54.58
C GLN A 360 70.01 6.94 53.06
N ARG A 361 70.94 6.35 52.31
CA ARG A 361 70.76 6.13 50.86
C ARG A 361 69.62 5.16 50.57
N SER A 362 69.55 4.05 51.30
CA SER A 362 68.44 3.10 51.18
C SER A 362 67.10 3.76 51.52
N TYR A 363 67.04 4.59 52.55
CA TYR A 363 65.86 5.35 52.92
C TYR A 363 65.42 6.32 51.81
N ASN A 364 66.35 7.04 51.20
CA ASN A 364 66.05 7.96 50.10
C ASN A 364 65.55 7.20 48.85
N ASN A 365 66.14 6.05 48.53
CA ASN A 365 65.69 5.19 47.43
C ASN A 365 64.26 4.66 47.68
N LEU A 366 63.98 4.17 48.89
CA LEU A 366 62.64 3.73 49.30
C LEU A 366 61.61 4.87 49.23
N THR A 367 62.03 6.09 49.55
CA THR A 367 61.18 7.29 49.44
C THR A 367 60.84 7.57 47.97
N MET A 368 61.83 7.50 47.06
CA MET A 368 61.59 7.63 45.62
C MET A 368 60.69 6.53 45.07
N GLU A 369 60.89 5.27 45.47
CA GLU A 369 60.03 4.15 45.07
C GLU A 369 58.59 4.34 45.56
N ARG A 370 58.41 4.79 46.81
CA ARG A 370 57.10 5.14 47.36
C ARG A 370 56.43 6.24 46.55
N ASP A 371 57.15 7.28 46.16
CA ASP A 371 56.59 8.39 45.38
C ASP A 371 56.22 7.97 43.95
N GLN A 372 57.00 7.06 43.34
CA GLN A 372 56.66 6.42 42.07
C GLN A 372 55.42 5.53 42.19
N LEU A 373 55.32 4.75 43.27
CA LEU A 373 54.13 3.95 43.58
C LEU A 373 52.90 4.82 43.82
N GLN A 374 53.05 5.95 44.51
CA GLN A 374 51.98 6.93 44.71
C GLN A 374 51.51 7.51 43.38
N THR A 375 52.43 7.83 42.47
CA THR A 375 52.10 8.32 41.13
C THR A 375 51.34 7.26 40.33
N ARG A 376 51.79 6.00 40.37
CA ARG A 376 51.08 4.87 39.74
C ARG A 376 49.69 4.66 40.35
N TYR A 377 49.57 4.76 41.68
CA TYR A 377 48.29 4.64 42.38
C TYR A 377 47.32 5.75 41.97
N ASN A 378 47.79 6.99 41.85
CA ASN A 378 46.97 8.11 41.39
C ASN A 378 46.50 7.91 39.95
N ASN A 379 47.37 7.42 39.05
CA ASN A 379 47.01 7.12 37.67
C ASN A 379 45.98 5.99 37.58
N LEU A 380 46.15 4.91 38.36
CA LEU A 380 45.19 3.81 38.47
C LEU A 380 43.83 4.30 39.02
N THR A 381 43.86 5.25 39.94
CA THR A 381 42.64 5.88 40.47
C THR A 381 41.91 6.66 39.38
N LEU A 382 42.63 7.44 38.57
CA LEU A 382 42.07 8.15 37.42
C LEU A 382 41.50 7.19 36.37
N GLU A 383 42.21 6.11 36.04
CA GLU A 383 41.71 5.07 35.13
C GLU A 383 40.44 4.39 35.66
N ARG A 384 40.41 4.08 36.97
CA ARG A 384 39.22 3.53 37.63
C ARG A 384 38.04 4.49 37.54
N ASP A 385 38.26 5.79 37.77
CA ASP A 385 37.20 6.80 37.72
C ASP A 385 36.69 7.01 36.28
N HIS A 386 37.58 6.93 35.29
CA HIS A 386 37.20 6.89 33.87
C HIS A 386 36.37 5.64 33.53
N LEU A 387 36.79 4.46 33.99
CA LEU A 387 36.03 3.21 33.84
C LEU A 387 34.66 3.30 34.51
N GLN A 388 34.58 3.89 35.70
CA GLN A 388 33.33 4.11 36.41
C GLN A 388 32.39 5.04 35.63
N THR A 389 32.93 6.10 35.03
CA THR A 389 32.16 7.00 34.16
C THR A 389 31.64 6.27 32.93
N SER A 390 32.49 5.47 32.29
CA SER A 390 32.10 4.64 31.13
C SER A 390 31.02 3.61 31.49
N TYR A 391 31.14 2.98 32.66
CA TYR A 391 30.13 2.05 33.20
C TYR A 391 28.79 2.74 33.47
N ASN A 392 28.80 3.95 34.03
CA ASN A 392 27.58 4.72 34.28
C ASN A 392 26.90 5.09 32.94
N ASN A 393 27.67 5.49 31.93
CA ASN A 393 27.13 5.78 30.59
C ASN A 393 26.49 4.54 29.95
N LEU A 394 27.18 3.39 30.01
CA LEU A 394 26.63 2.10 29.55
C LEU A 394 25.35 1.70 30.30
N THR A 395 25.26 2.04 31.59
CA THR A 395 24.05 1.80 32.40
C THR A 395 22.89 2.65 31.90
N VAL A 396 23.12 3.93 31.61
CA VAL A 396 22.11 4.83 31.03
C VAL A 396 21.67 4.35 29.64
N GLU A 397 22.61 3.97 28.77
CA GLU A 397 22.30 3.41 27.46
C GLU A 397 21.45 2.15 27.57
N ARG A 398 21.77 1.25 28.51
CA ARG A 398 20.98 0.04 28.79
C ARG A 398 19.55 0.38 29.24
N GLU A 399 19.37 1.38 30.10
CA GLU A 399 18.05 1.83 30.55
C GLU A 399 17.22 2.47 29.41
N GLN A 400 17.87 3.22 28.52
CA GLN A 400 17.24 3.73 27.30
C GLN A 400 16.82 2.61 26.36
N LEU A 401 17.66 1.57 26.22
CA LEU A 401 17.32 0.37 25.45
C LEU A 401 16.13 -0.38 26.07
N GLN A 402 16.12 -0.52 27.40
CA GLN A 402 15.02 -1.15 28.13
C GLN A 402 13.71 -0.36 27.94
N THR A 403 13.77 0.96 27.98
CA THR A 403 12.61 1.82 27.71
C THR A 403 12.11 1.64 26.28
N SER A 404 13.03 1.60 25.30
CA SER A 404 12.70 1.37 23.90
C SER A 404 12.07 -0.02 23.68
N TYR A 405 12.59 -1.04 24.35
CA TYR A 405 12.03 -2.40 24.35
C TYR A 405 10.61 -2.41 24.91
N ASN A 406 10.38 -1.82 26.08
CA ASN A 406 9.05 -1.74 26.69
C ASN A 406 8.03 -1.03 25.77
N ASN A 407 8.44 0.05 25.11
CA ASN A 407 7.60 0.75 24.13
C ASN A 407 7.26 -0.12 22.93
N LEU A 408 8.21 -0.95 22.48
CA LEU A 408 7.98 -1.92 21.39
C LEU A 408 6.98 -3.00 21.81
N THR A 409 7.06 -3.48 23.05
CA THR A 409 6.09 -4.42 23.62
C THR A 409 4.69 -3.82 23.65
N VAL A 410 4.53 -2.59 24.14
CA VAL A 410 3.22 -1.89 24.14
C VAL A 410 2.65 -1.73 22.73
N LYS A 411 3.49 -1.35 21.74
CA LYS A 411 3.07 -1.30 20.33
C LYS A 411 2.65 -2.66 19.79
N THR A 412 3.32 -3.72 20.21
CA THR A 412 3.00 -5.09 19.82
C THR A 412 1.64 -5.51 20.38
N ASP A 413 1.36 -5.20 21.65
CA ASP A 413 0.05 -5.46 22.28
C ASP A 413 -1.08 -4.66 21.63
N GLN A 414 -0.81 -3.41 21.23
CA GLN A 414 -1.75 -2.60 20.46
C GLN A 414 -2.03 -3.20 19.08
N LEU A 415 -1.00 -3.65 18.36
CA LEU A 415 -1.16 -4.34 17.08
C LEU A 415 -1.97 -5.63 17.23
N GLN A 416 -1.71 -6.40 18.29
CA GLN A 416 -2.47 -7.61 18.60
C GLN A 416 -3.94 -7.30 18.89
N THR A 417 -4.21 -6.23 19.65
CA THR A 417 -5.57 -5.77 19.93
C THR A 417 -6.30 -5.33 18.65
N ASN A 418 -5.63 -4.56 17.80
CA ASN A 418 -6.18 -4.13 16.50
C ASN A 418 -6.47 -5.33 15.59
N TYR A 419 -5.56 -6.30 15.55
CA TYR A 419 -5.76 -7.54 14.80
C TYR A 419 -6.99 -8.32 15.28
N ASN A 420 -7.17 -8.43 16.61
CA ASN A 420 -8.33 -9.10 17.20
C ASN A 420 -9.64 -8.36 16.87
N ASN A 421 -9.63 -7.03 16.86
CA ASN A 421 -10.80 -6.21 16.50
C ASN A 421 -11.16 -6.36 15.02
N LEU A 422 -10.17 -6.28 14.12
CA LEU A 422 -10.35 -6.53 12.69
C LEU A 422 -10.91 -7.94 12.41
N THR A 423 -10.46 -8.93 13.18
CA THR A 423 -10.99 -10.30 13.10
C THR A 423 -12.48 -10.33 13.47
N LYS A 424 -12.89 -9.64 14.54
CA LYS A 424 -14.31 -9.54 14.92
C LYS A 424 -15.15 -8.82 13.86
N GLU A 425 -14.65 -7.71 13.31
CA GLU A 425 -15.36 -6.97 12.24
C GLU A 425 -15.53 -7.84 10.99
N ARG A 426 -14.49 -8.59 10.60
CA ARG A 426 -14.57 -9.54 9.50
C ARG A 426 -15.65 -10.59 9.75
N ASP A 427 -15.71 -11.17 10.94
CA ASP A 427 -16.68 -12.21 11.27
C ASP A 427 -18.12 -11.66 11.32
N GLN A 428 -18.28 -10.40 11.77
CA GLN A 428 -19.56 -9.68 11.69
C GLN A 428 -19.98 -9.42 10.24
N LEU A 429 -19.05 -8.96 9.39
CA LEU A 429 -19.31 -8.75 7.97
C LEU A 429 -19.66 -10.07 7.26
N GLN A 430 -18.98 -11.17 7.61
CA GLN A 430 -19.29 -12.49 7.09
C GLN A 430 -20.71 -12.93 7.48
N THR A 431 -21.10 -12.67 8.73
CA THR A 431 -22.45 -12.95 9.21
C THR A 431 -23.49 -12.10 8.48
N SER A 432 -23.24 -10.80 8.31
CA SER A 432 -24.10 -9.88 7.56
C SER A 432 -24.26 -10.31 6.09
N TYR A 433 -23.15 -10.71 5.44
CA TYR A 433 -23.16 -11.24 4.08
C TYR A 433 -24.00 -12.51 3.94
N ASN A 434 -23.87 -13.43 4.90
CA ASN A 434 -24.69 -14.67 4.91
C ASN A 434 -26.18 -14.34 5.07
N ASN A 435 -26.54 -13.40 5.94
CA ASN A 435 -27.92 -12.96 6.13
C ASN A 435 -28.51 -12.31 4.87
N LEU A 436 -27.76 -11.40 4.23
CA LEU A 436 -28.17 -10.78 2.96
C LEU A 436 -28.33 -11.82 1.85
N THR A 437 -27.51 -12.86 1.84
CA THR A 437 -27.62 -13.98 0.90
C THR A 437 -28.94 -14.73 1.09
N ILE A 438 -29.33 -14.99 2.34
CA ILE A 438 -30.62 -15.62 2.69
C ILE A 438 -31.78 -14.74 2.26
N GLU A 439 -31.74 -13.45 2.60
CA GLU A 439 -32.80 -12.49 2.27
C GLU A 439 -33.00 -12.35 0.76
N ARG A 440 -31.90 -12.25 0.00
CA ARG A 440 -31.93 -12.25 -1.47
C ARG A 440 -32.60 -13.51 -2.02
N ASN A 441 -32.25 -14.69 -1.52
CA ASN A 441 -32.87 -15.95 -1.98
C ASN A 441 -34.37 -15.96 -1.69
N GLN A 442 -34.77 -15.46 -0.51
CA GLN A 442 -36.18 -15.38 -0.12
C GLN A 442 -36.96 -14.39 -0.99
N LEU A 443 -36.38 -13.23 -1.31
CA LEU A 443 -36.96 -12.28 -2.26
C LEU A 443 -37.10 -12.87 -3.67
N GLN A 444 -36.13 -13.68 -4.11
CA GLN A 444 -36.17 -14.35 -5.41
C GLN A 444 -37.31 -15.38 -5.48
N THR A 445 -37.54 -16.14 -4.40
CA THR A 445 -38.70 -17.03 -4.26
C THR A 445 -40.01 -16.24 -4.26
N ASN A 446 -40.10 -15.17 -3.47
CA ASN A 446 -41.30 -14.33 -3.41
C ASN A 446 -41.64 -13.72 -4.77
N ASN A 447 -40.64 -13.23 -5.51
CA ASN A 447 -40.84 -12.68 -6.85
C ASN A 447 -41.35 -13.74 -7.83
N SER A 448 -40.83 -14.96 -7.77
CA SER A 448 -41.28 -16.08 -8.60
C SER A 448 -42.75 -16.44 -8.30
N ASN A 449 -43.15 -16.42 -7.03
CA ASN A 449 -44.52 -16.64 -6.60
C ASN A 449 -45.46 -15.52 -7.08
N LEU A 450 -45.04 -14.25 -6.97
CA LEU A 450 -45.80 -13.10 -7.46
C LEU A 450 -45.98 -13.13 -8.97
N ILE A 451 -44.95 -13.51 -9.74
CA ILE A 451 -45.07 -13.70 -11.20
C ILE A 451 -46.12 -14.77 -11.50
N THR A 452 -46.10 -15.88 -10.75
CA THR A 452 -47.07 -16.97 -10.93
C THR A 452 -48.50 -16.50 -10.63
N GLN A 453 -48.72 -15.81 -9.50
CA GLN A 453 -50.03 -15.25 -9.15
C GLN A 453 -50.51 -14.22 -10.19
N LYS A 454 -49.62 -13.33 -10.65
CA LYS A 454 -49.95 -12.36 -11.70
C LYS A 454 -50.44 -13.05 -12.97
N ASN A 455 -49.77 -14.12 -13.41
CA ASN A 455 -50.17 -14.88 -14.59
C ASN A 455 -51.52 -15.58 -14.39
N GLN A 456 -51.78 -16.11 -13.19
CA GLN A 456 -53.08 -16.71 -12.85
C GLN A 456 -54.22 -15.68 -12.91
N LEU A 457 -54.04 -14.52 -12.28
CA LEU A 457 -55.02 -13.43 -12.29
C LEU A 457 -55.26 -12.89 -13.71
N GLN A 458 -54.21 -12.80 -14.53
CA GLN A 458 -54.35 -12.37 -15.92
C GLN A 458 -55.18 -13.37 -16.73
N ASN A 459 -54.93 -14.67 -16.58
CA ASN A 459 -55.72 -15.72 -17.23
C ASN A 459 -57.18 -15.70 -16.79
N GLU A 460 -57.44 -15.45 -15.50
CA GLU A 460 -58.79 -15.33 -14.96
C GLU A 460 -59.51 -14.10 -15.50
N LYS A 461 -58.85 -12.95 -15.55
CA LYS A 461 -59.36 -11.72 -16.19
C LYS A 461 -59.76 -11.96 -17.64
N ASP A 462 -58.88 -12.56 -18.44
CA ASP A 462 -59.12 -12.82 -19.86
C ASP A 462 -60.25 -13.84 -20.08
N ARG A 463 -60.46 -14.75 -19.11
CA ARG A 463 -61.59 -15.69 -19.13
C ARG A 463 -62.91 -14.98 -18.79
N LEU A 464 -62.95 -14.20 -17.72
CA LEU A 464 -64.14 -13.47 -17.30
C LEU A 464 -64.58 -12.45 -18.37
N GLN A 465 -63.62 -11.77 -18.99
CA GLN A 465 -63.91 -10.80 -20.04
C GLN A 465 -64.50 -11.47 -21.30
N ARG A 466 -64.02 -12.66 -21.67
CA ARG A 466 -64.66 -13.48 -22.72
C ARG A 466 -66.08 -13.88 -22.35
N MET A 467 -66.28 -14.43 -21.15
CA MET A 467 -67.62 -14.83 -20.69
C MET A 467 -68.62 -13.66 -20.67
N LEU A 468 -68.19 -12.47 -20.25
CA LEU A 468 -69.04 -11.27 -20.22
C LEU A 468 -69.40 -10.78 -21.63
N THR A 469 -68.44 -10.85 -22.56
CA THR A 469 -68.63 -10.44 -23.95
C THR A 469 -69.56 -11.40 -24.68
N ASP A 470 -69.35 -12.71 -24.54
CA ASP A 470 -70.16 -13.75 -25.19
C ASP A 470 -71.63 -13.71 -24.71
N ASN A 471 -71.85 -13.50 -23.40
CA ASN A 471 -73.20 -13.41 -22.84
C ASN A 471 -73.96 -12.18 -23.37
N ASN A 472 -73.35 -10.98 -23.32
CA ASN A 472 -74.03 -9.76 -23.77
C ASN A 472 -74.20 -9.70 -25.29
N THR A 473 -73.27 -10.24 -26.08
CA THR A 473 -73.41 -10.34 -27.54
C THR A 473 -74.58 -11.24 -27.95
N SER A 474 -74.84 -12.32 -27.20
CA SER A 474 -76.03 -13.17 -27.42
C SER A 474 -77.36 -12.45 -27.18
N LEU A 475 -77.36 -11.38 -26.36
CA LEU A 475 -78.52 -10.53 -26.07
C LEU A 475 -78.65 -9.31 -27.01
N GLY A 476 -77.82 -9.25 -28.06
CA GLY A 476 -77.84 -8.18 -29.06
C GLY A 476 -77.06 -6.92 -28.67
N TRP A 477 -76.20 -6.98 -27.64
CA TRP A 477 -75.31 -5.88 -27.27
C TRP A 477 -73.97 -5.99 -27.99
N VAL A 478 -73.37 -4.86 -28.32
CA VAL A 478 -72.06 -4.76 -28.96
C VAL A 478 -71.07 -4.22 -27.93
N TYR A 479 -69.98 -4.94 -27.70
CA TYR A 479 -68.90 -4.48 -26.83
C TYR A 479 -67.95 -3.54 -27.57
N PHE A 480 -67.69 -2.37 -27.01
CA PHE A 480 -66.66 -1.46 -27.51
C PHE A 480 -65.95 -0.77 -26.35
N SER A 481 -64.61 -0.84 -26.36
CA SER A 481 -63.74 -0.31 -25.30
C SER A 481 -64.04 -0.88 -23.91
N SER A 482 -64.91 -0.24 -23.11
CA SER A 482 -65.25 -0.62 -21.74
C SER A 482 -66.75 -0.73 -21.47
N SER A 483 -67.59 -0.44 -22.46
CA SER A 483 -69.05 -0.41 -22.30
C SER A 483 -69.74 -1.36 -23.29
N PHE A 484 -70.99 -1.73 -22.99
CA PHE A 484 -71.85 -2.46 -23.91
C PHE A 484 -72.91 -1.53 -24.49
N TYR A 485 -73.12 -1.62 -25.81
CA TYR A 485 -74.06 -0.77 -26.53
C TYR A 485 -75.16 -1.58 -27.19
N TYR A 486 -76.39 -1.07 -27.14
CA TYR A 486 -77.53 -1.69 -27.80
C TYR A 486 -78.25 -0.66 -28.64
N ILE A 487 -78.51 -0.96 -29.91
CA ILE A 487 -79.36 -0.13 -30.76
C ILE A 487 -80.71 -0.82 -30.97
N SER A 488 -81.78 -0.08 -30.76
CA SER A 488 -83.13 -0.61 -30.98
C SER A 488 -83.40 -0.90 -32.46
N TYR A 489 -84.30 -1.84 -32.71
CA TYR A 489 -84.85 -2.05 -34.05
C TYR A 489 -86.06 -1.13 -34.31
N ASN A 490 -86.91 -0.95 -33.29
CA ASN A 490 -88.11 -0.12 -33.35
C ASN A 490 -87.80 1.35 -33.04
N GLU A 491 -88.75 2.23 -33.35
CA GLU A 491 -88.68 3.66 -33.08
C GLU A 491 -89.63 4.04 -31.93
N LYS A 492 -89.21 4.98 -31.08
CA LYS A 492 -89.97 5.53 -29.93
C LYS A 492 -89.65 7.00 -29.74
N TYR A 493 -90.43 7.68 -28.91
CA TYR A 493 -90.11 9.02 -28.39
C TYR A 493 -88.93 8.95 -27.41
N TRP A 494 -88.16 10.03 -27.28
CA TRP A 494 -86.93 10.06 -26.48
C TRP A 494 -87.12 9.56 -25.03
N THR A 495 -88.19 9.99 -24.37
CA THR A 495 -88.51 9.59 -22.98
C THR A 495 -88.83 8.09 -22.85
N GLU A 496 -89.54 7.53 -23.82
CA GLU A 496 -89.85 6.09 -23.86
C GLU A 496 -88.61 5.26 -24.23
N SER A 497 -87.75 5.78 -25.09
CA SER A 497 -86.46 5.21 -25.43
C SER A 497 -85.53 5.12 -24.22
N ARG A 498 -85.44 6.20 -23.43
CA ARG A 498 -84.69 6.20 -22.18
C ARG A 498 -85.23 5.20 -21.18
N LYS A 499 -86.56 5.13 -21.03
CA LYS A 499 -87.23 4.13 -20.19
C LYS A 499 -86.89 2.70 -20.62
N ASP A 500 -86.81 2.45 -21.93
CA ASP A 500 -86.40 1.14 -22.46
C ASP A 500 -84.97 0.79 -22.07
N CYS A 501 -84.03 1.74 -22.20
CA CYS A 501 -82.66 1.54 -21.73
C CYS A 501 -82.60 1.25 -20.23
N LYS A 502 -83.34 2.02 -19.41
CA LYS A 502 -83.42 1.78 -17.95
C LYS A 502 -83.95 0.39 -17.61
N ASN A 503 -84.98 -0.08 -18.32
CA ASN A 503 -85.53 -1.43 -18.14
C ASN A 503 -84.54 -2.54 -18.52
N ARG A 504 -83.50 -2.22 -19.31
CA ARG A 504 -82.40 -3.13 -19.68
C ARG A 504 -81.17 -2.96 -18.79
N ASN A 505 -81.31 -2.26 -17.66
CA ASN A 505 -80.22 -1.87 -16.76
C ASN A 505 -79.13 -1.06 -17.47
N ALA A 506 -79.54 -0.14 -18.35
CA ALA A 506 -78.70 0.78 -19.11
C ALA A 506 -79.27 2.21 -19.02
N ASP A 507 -78.65 3.17 -19.70
CA ASP A 507 -79.27 4.47 -20.01
C ASP A 507 -79.06 4.78 -21.49
N LEU A 508 -79.65 5.87 -22.00
CA LEU A 508 -79.28 6.35 -23.33
C LEU A 508 -77.78 6.69 -23.37
N VAL A 509 -77.12 6.37 -24.48
CA VAL A 509 -75.67 6.48 -24.63
C VAL A 509 -75.15 7.88 -24.33
N ILE A 510 -74.03 7.95 -23.61
CA ILE A 510 -73.30 9.18 -23.31
C ILE A 510 -72.01 9.15 -24.12
N ILE A 511 -71.82 10.11 -25.02
CA ILE A 511 -70.68 10.07 -25.93
C ILE A 511 -69.55 10.94 -25.37
N ASN A 512 -68.52 10.29 -24.84
CA ASN A 512 -67.41 10.91 -24.11
C ASN A 512 -66.11 11.01 -24.93
N SER A 513 -66.02 10.31 -26.06
CA SER A 513 -64.82 10.33 -26.90
C SER A 513 -65.13 10.37 -28.39
N LYS A 514 -64.13 10.79 -29.18
CA LYS A 514 -64.21 10.79 -30.64
C LYS A 514 -64.33 9.36 -31.19
N GLU A 515 -63.65 8.41 -30.56
CA GLU A 515 -63.65 7.00 -30.91
C GLU A 515 -65.04 6.39 -30.68
N GLU A 516 -65.67 6.72 -29.55
CA GLU A 516 -67.04 6.34 -29.24
C GLU A 516 -68.04 6.98 -30.20
N GLN A 517 -67.93 8.29 -30.51
CA GLN A 517 -68.79 8.93 -31.52
C GLN A 517 -68.73 8.21 -32.88
N ASN A 518 -67.53 7.85 -33.33
CA ASN A 518 -67.36 7.12 -34.59
C ASN A 518 -67.97 5.71 -34.51
N PHE A 519 -67.79 5.01 -33.39
CA PHE A 519 -68.41 3.72 -33.15
C PHE A 519 -69.95 3.81 -33.19
N ILE A 520 -70.55 4.79 -32.52
CA ILE A 520 -72.00 4.99 -32.51
C ILE A 520 -72.53 5.37 -33.89
N ASN A 521 -71.84 6.23 -34.64
CA ASN A 521 -72.20 6.56 -36.02
C ASN A 521 -72.24 5.30 -36.92
N ASN A 522 -71.26 4.41 -36.75
CA ASN A 522 -71.23 3.14 -37.48
C ASN A 522 -72.37 2.20 -37.03
N LEU A 523 -72.67 2.16 -35.72
CA LEU A 523 -73.76 1.35 -35.16
C LEU A 523 -75.15 1.80 -35.66
N VAL A 524 -75.38 3.11 -35.79
CA VAL A 524 -76.62 3.68 -36.33
C VAL A 524 -76.79 3.43 -37.83
N GLY A 525 -75.68 3.51 -38.57
CA GLY A 525 -75.60 3.34 -40.02
C GLY A 525 -75.95 4.61 -40.80
N LYS A 526 -75.46 4.72 -42.03
CA LYS A 526 -75.46 5.96 -42.85
C LYS A 526 -76.82 6.64 -43.05
N ASN A 527 -77.91 5.85 -43.09
CA ASN A 527 -79.28 6.36 -43.27
C ASN A 527 -80.11 6.27 -41.98
N GLY A 528 -79.50 5.88 -40.86
CA GLY A 528 -80.17 5.69 -39.60
C GLY A 528 -80.33 6.98 -38.82
N MET A 529 -81.26 6.96 -37.88
CA MET A 529 -81.40 7.98 -36.86
C MET A 529 -81.58 7.32 -35.50
N GLY A 530 -80.96 7.89 -34.47
CA GLY A 530 -80.86 7.28 -33.16
C GLY A 530 -80.83 8.31 -32.03
N TRP A 531 -81.73 8.20 -31.06
CA TRP A 531 -81.69 8.97 -29.82
C TRP A 531 -80.42 8.68 -29.04
N ILE A 532 -79.80 9.75 -28.55
CA ILE A 532 -78.67 9.72 -27.62
C ILE A 532 -79.09 10.38 -26.30
N GLY A 533 -78.31 10.19 -25.25
CA GLY A 533 -78.67 10.60 -23.90
C GLY A 533 -78.49 12.09 -23.62
N LEU A 534 -78.62 12.98 -24.62
CA LEU A 534 -78.36 14.42 -24.45
C LEU A 534 -79.66 15.21 -24.63
N THR A 535 -79.94 16.13 -23.71
CA THR A 535 -81.16 16.96 -23.67
C THR A 535 -80.91 18.31 -23.01
N ASP A 536 -81.68 19.33 -23.37
CA ASP A 536 -81.75 20.62 -22.69
C ASP A 536 -83.17 20.96 -22.18
N GLU A 537 -84.04 19.95 -22.02
CA GLU A 537 -85.44 20.08 -21.56
C GLU A 537 -85.59 20.85 -20.22
N ASP A 538 -84.59 20.76 -19.35
CA ASP A 538 -84.53 21.47 -18.07
C ASP A 538 -84.38 22.99 -18.26
N LYS A 539 -83.57 23.38 -19.24
CA LYS A 539 -83.18 24.76 -19.51
C LYS A 539 -82.60 24.87 -20.92
N GLU A 540 -83.41 25.45 -21.80
CA GLU A 540 -83.06 25.81 -23.17
C GLU A 540 -81.61 26.31 -23.34
N GLY A 541 -80.89 25.70 -24.28
CA GLY A 541 -79.50 26.02 -24.59
C GLY A 541 -78.46 25.46 -23.60
N VAL A 542 -78.88 24.76 -22.55
CA VAL A 542 -78.01 24.12 -21.55
C VAL A 542 -78.13 22.61 -21.62
N TRP A 543 -77.41 22.03 -22.58
CA TRP A 543 -77.38 20.58 -22.84
C TRP A 543 -76.71 19.79 -21.72
N LYS A 544 -77.41 18.76 -21.24
CA LYS A 544 -76.95 17.79 -20.24
C LYS A 544 -77.16 16.38 -20.72
N TRP A 545 -76.25 15.50 -20.28
CA TRP A 545 -76.41 14.07 -20.45
C TRP A 545 -77.41 13.51 -19.44
N VAL A 546 -77.93 12.31 -19.72
CA VAL A 546 -78.87 11.57 -18.87
C VAL A 546 -78.33 11.28 -17.46
N ASP A 547 -77.02 11.34 -17.23
CA ASP A 547 -76.38 11.23 -15.92
C ASP A 547 -76.23 12.58 -15.17
N ASN A 548 -76.80 13.66 -15.73
CA ASN A 548 -76.70 15.06 -15.31
C ASN A 548 -75.35 15.75 -15.53
N THR A 549 -74.40 15.13 -16.21
CA THR A 549 -73.16 15.81 -16.58
C THR A 549 -73.41 16.82 -17.71
N SER A 550 -72.70 17.96 -17.68
CA SER A 550 -72.82 18.98 -18.71
C SER A 550 -72.08 18.60 -19.99
N LEU A 551 -72.63 18.98 -21.15
CA LEU A 551 -71.96 18.77 -22.43
C LEU A 551 -70.62 19.54 -22.47
N THR A 552 -69.52 18.83 -22.69
CA THR A 552 -68.19 19.44 -22.87
C THR A 552 -67.81 19.58 -24.35
N THR A 553 -68.08 18.55 -25.15
CA THR A 553 -67.80 18.49 -26.59
C THR A 553 -69.03 17.99 -27.33
N GLY A 554 -69.58 18.80 -28.22
CA GLY A 554 -70.73 18.43 -29.05
C GLY A 554 -70.32 18.05 -30.47
N TYR A 555 -70.97 17.04 -31.03
CA TYR A 555 -70.80 16.63 -32.43
C TYR A 555 -72.01 17.05 -33.29
N TRP A 556 -72.46 18.29 -33.09
CA TRP A 556 -73.56 18.91 -33.81
C TRP A 556 -73.29 19.03 -35.31
N ARG A 557 -74.33 18.79 -36.09
CA ARG A 557 -74.34 19.04 -37.53
C ARG A 557 -74.31 20.55 -37.78
N SER A 558 -73.87 20.96 -38.96
CA SER A 558 -73.85 22.37 -39.33
C SER A 558 -75.25 22.98 -39.18
N LEU A 559 -75.33 24.11 -38.47
CA LEU A 559 -76.55 24.85 -38.11
C LEU A 559 -77.39 24.25 -36.98
N GLU A 560 -76.95 23.18 -36.31
CA GLU A 560 -77.59 22.61 -35.13
C GLU A 560 -76.79 22.94 -33.84
N PRO A 561 -77.41 22.93 -32.65
CA PRO A 561 -78.85 22.83 -32.43
C PRO A 561 -79.56 24.14 -32.84
N ASN A 562 -80.74 24.05 -33.44
CA ASN A 562 -81.46 25.20 -34.00
C ASN A 562 -82.75 25.55 -33.24
N ASN A 563 -83.15 24.70 -32.28
CA ASN A 563 -84.37 24.73 -31.51
C ASN A 563 -85.64 24.98 -32.34
N TYR A 564 -85.80 24.24 -33.44
CA TYR A 564 -86.91 24.44 -34.35
C TYR A 564 -88.21 23.90 -33.77
N SER A 565 -88.99 24.77 -33.12
CA SER A 565 -90.27 24.47 -32.46
C SER A 565 -90.18 23.78 -31.09
N GLY A 566 -89.15 24.07 -30.29
CA GLY A 566 -88.99 23.50 -28.94
C GLY A 566 -88.38 22.10 -28.99
N GLU A 567 -87.21 22.00 -29.61
CA GLU A 567 -86.50 20.74 -29.83
C GLU A 567 -85.50 20.46 -28.70
N ASP A 568 -85.95 19.73 -27.68
CA ASP A 568 -85.17 19.57 -26.44
C ASP A 568 -84.24 18.33 -26.41
N TYR A 569 -84.22 17.49 -27.45
CA TYR A 569 -83.57 16.17 -27.40
C TYR A 569 -82.61 15.93 -28.56
N ALA A 570 -81.37 15.52 -28.25
CA ALA A 570 -80.38 15.27 -29.27
C ALA A 570 -80.55 13.90 -29.92
N GLN A 571 -80.36 13.87 -31.24
CA GLN A 571 -80.46 12.68 -32.07
C GLN A 571 -79.26 12.62 -33.02
N ILE A 572 -78.71 11.42 -33.22
CA ILE A 572 -77.84 11.17 -34.36
C ILE A 572 -78.71 11.03 -35.60
N TYR A 573 -78.46 11.83 -36.64
CA TYR A 573 -79.26 11.82 -37.86
C TYR A 573 -78.42 11.58 -39.12
N LYS A 574 -78.71 10.48 -39.82
CA LYS A 574 -78.09 10.06 -41.08
C LYS A 574 -76.58 10.30 -41.10
N PRO A 575 -75.84 9.68 -40.16
CA PRO A 575 -74.44 10.02 -39.91
C PRO A 575 -73.58 9.69 -41.15
N ASN A 576 -73.15 10.74 -41.85
CA ASN A 576 -72.21 10.67 -42.97
C ASN A 576 -70.84 11.31 -42.64
N SER A 577 -70.73 11.91 -41.45
CA SER A 577 -69.52 12.51 -40.88
C SER A 577 -69.55 12.37 -39.35
N ILE A 578 -68.48 12.79 -38.67
CA ILE A 578 -68.46 12.80 -37.20
C ILE A 578 -69.48 13.77 -36.60
N GLN A 579 -69.76 14.89 -37.28
CA GLN A 579 -70.77 15.89 -36.93
C GLN A 579 -72.13 15.41 -37.43
N SER A 580 -72.88 14.72 -36.58
CA SER A 580 -74.11 14.01 -36.93
C SER A 580 -75.28 14.30 -36.00
N TRP A 581 -75.09 15.11 -34.96
CA TRP A 581 -76.16 15.40 -34.01
C TRP A 581 -77.05 16.52 -34.52
N ILE A 582 -78.36 16.32 -34.37
CA ILE A 582 -79.39 17.33 -34.52
C ILE A 582 -80.15 17.40 -33.19
N ASP A 583 -80.74 18.52 -32.85
CA ASP A 583 -81.80 18.58 -31.85
C ASP A 583 -83.13 18.19 -32.50
N GLN A 584 -84.04 17.65 -31.70
CA GLN A 584 -85.31 17.16 -32.20
C GLN A 584 -86.42 17.19 -31.13
N SER A 585 -87.66 17.37 -31.59
CA SER A 585 -88.82 17.54 -30.71
C SER A 585 -89.20 16.26 -29.96
N SER A 586 -89.87 16.43 -28.82
CA SER A 586 -90.43 15.35 -28.00
C SER A 586 -91.43 14.46 -28.75
N SER A 587 -92.00 14.96 -29.85
CA SER A 587 -93.03 14.29 -30.67
C SER A 587 -92.46 13.41 -31.79
N SER A 588 -91.14 13.39 -31.97
CA SER A 588 -90.49 12.61 -33.01
C SER A 588 -90.19 11.17 -32.57
N ASN A 589 -90.24 10.25 -33.53
CA ASN A 589 -89.88 8.85 -33.31
C ASN A 589 -88.51 8.56 -33.94
N ALA A 590 -87.67 7.83 -33.20
CA ALA A 590 -86.38 7.35 -33.70
C ALA A 590 -85.99 6.06 -33.02
N ARG A 591 -85.03 5.34 -33.61
CA ARG A 591 -84.32 4.28 -32.87
C ARG A 591 -83.59 4.90 -31.69
N TRP A 592 -83.12 4.12 -30.75
CA TRP A 592 -82.37 4.62 -29.60
C TRP A 592 -81.22 3.72 -29.26
N ILE A 593 -80.24 4.30 -28.58
CA ILE A 593 -78.97 3.66 -28.30
C ILE A 593 -78.77 3.64 -26.80
N CYS A 594 -78.68 2.45 -26.23
CA CYS A 594 -78.43 2.25 -24.82
C CYS A 594 -76.96 1.94 -24.57
N GLU A 595 -76.44 2.36 -23.42
CA GLU A 595 -75.11 2.06 -22.91
C GLU A 595 -75.17 1.59 -21.45
N LYS A 596 -74.35 0.60 -21.08
CA LYS A 596 -74.17 0.12 -19.71
C LYS A 596 -72.76 -0.40 -19.43
#